data_AF-A0AAV9AKL8-F1
#
_entry.id   AF-A0AAV9AKL8-F1
#
_cell.length_a   1.000
_cell.length_b   1.000
_cell.length_c   1.000
_cell.angle_alpha   90.00
_cell.angle_beta   90.00
_cell.angle_gamma   90.00
#
_symmetry.space_group_name_H-M   'P 1'
#
loop_
_entity.id
_entity.type
_entity.pdbx_description
1 polymer ?
#
loop_
_entity_poly.entity_id
_entity_poly.type
_entity_poly.pdbx_seq_one_letter_code
_entity_poly.pdbx_strand_id
1 'polypeptide(L)'
;MSTDRRYTMRAYKSKPVKVIDIQLPKPYCIVYFALEKEECASLYPDGSIYSESFYLGGNAFYFRVDYKKFMEAFPQNCNIYLYLEPEDAFDPIEVECDYAMRGRAEGRFVEERRVIIPFCSSSGVRIGSHGLYGFKWSSFIEENNMYFVDGMLQLKVELTLQ
;
A
#
# COMPACT_ATOMS: atom_id res chain seq x y z
N MET A 1 28.16 -27.65 -15.56
CA MET A 1 27.46 -27.54 -14.26
C MET A 1 26.62 -26.28 -14.28
N SER A 2 25.39 -26.41 -13.76
CA SER A 2 24.24 -25.52 -13.71
C SER A 2 24.50 -24.07 -13.25
N THR A 3 23.73 -23.12 -13.77
CA THR A 3 22.73 -22.38 -12.96
C THR A 3 21.73 -21.66 -13.87
N ASP A 4 20.74 -22.42 -14.34
CA ASP A 4 19.51 -21.89 -14.91
C ASP A 4 18.71 -21.25 -13.77
N ARG A 5 18.85 -19.93 -13.59
CA ARG A 5 18.05 -19.14 -12.66
C ARG A 5 16.65 -19.00 -13.22
N ARG A 6 15.83 -20.02 -13.01
CA ARG A 6 14.40 -19.95 -13.29
C ARG A 6 13.74 -19.03 -12.26
N TYR A 7 13.53 -17.78 -12.65
CA TYR A 7 12.59 -16.90 -11.97
C TYR A 7 11.18 -17.44 -12.21
N THR A 8 10.69 -18.25 -11.28
CA THR A 8 9.28 -18.65 -11.26
C THR A 8 8.48 -17.44 -10.79
N MET A 9 7.99 -16.63 -11.73
CA MET A 9 6.95 -15.65 -11.47
C MET A 9 5.73 -16.44 -11.01
N ARG A 10 5.54 -16.55 -9.69
CA ARG A 10 4.27 -17.02 -9.15
C ARG A 10 3.23 -16.02 -9.63
N ALA A 11 2.16 -16.50 -10.26
CA ALA A 11 1.00 -15.69 -10.56
C ALA A 11 0.37 -15.27 -9.22
N TYR A 12 0.90 -14.22 -8.60
CA TYR A 12 0.22 -13.52 -7.52
C TYR A 12 -1.07 -13.00 -8.17
N LYS A 13 -2.23 -13.48 -7.69
CA LYS A 13 -3.49 -12.85 -8.06
C LYS A 13 -3.43 -11.44 -7.46
N SER A 14 -3.17 -10.45 -8.30
CA SER A 14 -3.24 -9.04 -7.94
C SER A 14 -4.63 -8.72 -7.43
N LYS A 15 -4.71 -7.95 -6.35
CA LYS A 15 -5.97 -7.52 -5.74
C LYS A 15 -6.52 -6.32 -6.50
N PRO A 16 -7.80 -6.32 -6.88
CA PRO A 16 -8.37 -5.21 -7.62
C PRO A 16 -8.35 -3.92 -6.80
N VAL A 17 -8.18 -2.81 -7.49
CA VAL A 17 -8.30 -1.46 -6.94
C VAL A 17 -9.45 -0.73 -7.61
N LYS A 18 -10.08 0.20 -6.89
CA LYS A 18 -11.01 1.17 -7.50
C LYS A 18 -10.31 2.50 -7.58
N VAL A 19 -10.20 3.04 -8.79
CA VAL A 19 -9.46 4.27 -9.06
C VAL A 19 -10.43 5.35 -9.52
N ILE A 20 -10.28 6.55 -8.98
CA ILE A 20 -10.92 7.77 -9.47
C ILE A 20 -9.82 8.68 -9.98
N ASP A 21 -9.71 8.80 -11.31
CA ASP A 21 -8.70 9.62 -11.96
C ASP A 21 -9.21 11.04 -12.23
N ILE A 22 -8.40 12.04 -11.88
CA ILE A 22 -8.67 13.46 -12.08
C ILE A 22 -7.44 14.10 -12.75
N GLN A 23 -7.64 14.67 -13.94
CA GLN A 23 -6.53 15.14 -14.78
C GLN A 23 -6.19 16.62 -14.60
N LEU A 24 -7.04 17.41 -13.92
CA LEU A 24 -6.90 18.87 -13.81
C LEU A 24 -7.14 19.35 -12.37
N PRO A 25 -6.39 20.35 -11.86
CA PRO A 25 -5.32 21.13 -12.51
C PRO A 25 -3.93 20.46 -12.51
N LYS A 26 -3.76 19.34 -11.80
CA LYS A 26 -2.60 18.45 -11.85
C LYS A 26 -3.11 16.99 -11.91
N PRO A 27 -2.31 16.03 -12.42
CA PRO A 27 -2.67 14.62 -12.32
C PRO A 27 -2.85 14.23 -10.86
N TYR A 28 -4.04 13.71 -10.55
CA TYR A 28 -4.47 13.30 -9.23
C TYR A 28 -5.31 12.03 -9.35
N CYS A 29 -5.16 11.08 -8.44
CA CYS A 29 -6.10 9.96 -8.37
C CYS A 29 -6.39 9.55 -6.93
N ILE A 30 -7.59 9.02 -6.72
CA ILE A 30 -8.02 8.39 -5.47
C ILE A 30 -8.09 6.89 -5.71
N VAL A 31 -7.28 6.14 -4.98
CA VAL A 31 -7.24 4.69 -5.04
C VAL A 31 -7.86 4.12 -3.78
N TYR A 32 -8.94 3.35 -3.94
CA TYR A 32 -9.51 2.54 -2.88
C TYR A 32 -8.98 1.12 -2.98
N PHE A 33 -8.42 0.65 -1.88
CA PHE A 33 -7.87 -0.69 -1.75
C PHE A 33 -8.48 -1.40 -0.55
N ALA A 34 -8.92 -2.64 -0.71
CA ALA A 34 -9.57 -3.40 0.34
C ALA A 34 -8.95 -4.79 0.50
N LEU A 35 -8.77 -5.21 1.74
CA LEU A 35 -8.22 -6.50 2.12
C LEU A 35 -9.15 -7.19 3.10
N GLU A 36 -9.37 -8.48 2.91
CA GLU A 36 -10.04 -9.31 3.90
C GLU A 36 -9.16 -9.45 5.14
N LYS A 37 -9.78 -9.64 6.30
CA LYS A 37 -9.06 -9.88 7.55
C LYS A 37 -8.12 -11.08 7.45
N GLU A 38 -8.56 -12.16 6.81
CA GLU A 38 -7.79 -13.37 6.58
C GLU A 38 -6.57 -13.12 5.69
N GLU A 39 -6.73 -12.25 4.69
CA GLU A 39 -5.64 -11.79 3.83
C GLU A 39 -4.64 -10.95 4.65
N CYS A 40 -5.11 -10.02 5.47
CA CYS A 40 -4.25 -9.29 6.39
C CYS A 40 -3.50 -10.26 7.32
N ALA A 41 -4.16 -11.28 7.88
CA ALA A 41 -3.51 -12.27 8.76
C ALA A 41 -2.41 -13.06 8.03
N SER A 42 -2.59 -13.35 6.73
CA SER A 42 -1.62 -14.08 5.90
C SER A 42 -0.30 -13.33 5.64
N LEU A 43 -0.26 -12.01 5.92
CA LEU A 43 0.96 -11.22 5.80
C LEU A 43 2.01 -11.63 6.83
N TYR A 44 1.61 -12.14 8.01
CA TYR A 44 2.56 -12.56 9.02
C TYR A 44 3.12 -13.97 8.74
N PRO A 45 4.43 -14.20 8.89
CA PRO A 45 5.49 -13.23 9.20
C PRO A 45 6.20 -12.65 7.95
N ASP A 46 5.92 -13.19 6.76
CA ASP A 46 6.68 -12.93 5.52
C ASP A 46 5.80 -12.89 4.26
N GLY A 47 4.48 -12.77 4.44
CA GLY A 47 3.52 -12.63 3.34
C GLY A 47 3.54 -11.24 2.71
N SER A 48 3.18 -11.21 1.43
CA SER A 48 3.02 -10.00 0.62
C SER A 48 1.75 -10.09 -0.21
N ILE A 49 0.99 -9.00 -0.27
CA ILE A 49 -0.17 -8.83 -1.14
C ILE A 49 0.12 -7.69 -2.12
N TYR A 50 -0.29 -7.86 -3.36
CA TYR A 50 -0.08 -6.89 -4.43
C TYR A 50 -1.42 -6.45 -4.98
N SER A 51 -1.58 -5.17 -5.31
CA SER A 51 -2.73 -4.69 -6.08
C SER A 51 -2.53 -4.88 -7.58
N GLU A 52 -3.60 -4.71 -8.34
CA GLU A 52 -3.51 -4.40 -9.77
C GLU A 52 -2.85 -3.04 -9.98
N SER A 53 -2.25 -2.84 -11.16
CA SER A 53 -1.69 -1.55 -11.56
C SER A 53 -2.80 -0.50 -11.74
N PHE A 54 -2.48 0.75 -11.42
CA PHE A 54 -3.27 1.94 -11.70
C PHE A 54 -2.36 3.05 -12.24
N TYR A 55 -2.92 4.09 -12.86
CA TYR A 55 -2.12 5.11 -13.54
C TYR A 55 -2.23 6.47 -12.86
N LEU A 56 -1.12 7.22 -12.80
CA LEU A 56 -1.09 8.62 -12.38
C LEU A 56 -0.13 9.39 -13.30
N GLY A 57 -0.64 10.43 -13.97
CA GLY A 57 0.16 11.23 -14.90
C GLY A 57 0.82 10.42 -16.03
N GLY A 58 0.18 9.32 -16.46
CA GLY A 58 0.71 8.40 -17.48
C GLY A 58 1.68 7.34 -16.95
N ASN A 59 2.05 7.37 -15.67
CA ASN A 59 2.92 6.36 -15.05
C ASN A 59 2.06 5.30 -14.36
N ALA A 60 2.35 4.02 -14.61
CA ALA A 60 1.69 2.91 -13.93
C ALA A 60 2.31 2.69 -12.54
N PHE A 61 1.48 2.42 -11.55
CA PHE A 61 1.86 2.13 -10.18
C PHE A 61 1.04 0.99 -9.61
N TYR A 62 1.56 0.30 -8.61
CA TYR A 62 0.79 -0.68 -7.84
C TYR A 62 1.11 -0.56 -6.36
N PHE A 63 0.18 -1.01 -5.51
CA PHE A 63 0.41 -1.18 -4.09
C PHE A 63 0.96 -2.56 -3.79
N ARG A 64 2.03 -2.61 -3.01
CA ARG A 64 2.42 -3.82 -2.28
C ARG A 64 2.11 -3.61 -0.81
N VAL A 65 1.63 -4.65 -0.14
CA VAL A 65 1.34 -4.69 1.29
C VAL A 65 2.15 -5.83 1.89
N ASP A 66 2.98 -5.50 2.87
CA ASP A 66 3.83 -6.46 3.58
C ASP A 66 3.58 -6.39 5.08
N TYR A 67 3.84 -7.51 5.75
CA TYR A 67 4.22 -7.47 7.16
C TYR A 67 5.68 -7.04 7.30
N LYS A 68 5.95 -6.05 8.16
CA LYS A 68 7.32 -5.67 8.53
C LYS A 68 7.36 -5.32 10.01
N LYS A 69 8.36 -5.85 10.70
CA LYS A 69 8.66 -5.49 12.09
C LYS A 69 9.05 -4.00 12.12
N PHE A 70 8.36 -3.20 12.92
CA PHE A 70 8.58 -1.76 13.00
C PHE A 70 9.97 -1.42 13.54
N MET A 71 10.39 -2.08 14.62
CA MET A 71 11.77 -2.05 15.16
C MET A 71 12.07 -3.41 15.78
N GLU A 72 13.35 -3.84 15.80
CA GLU A 72 13.75 -5.08 16.50
C GLU A 72 13.32 -5.08 17.98
N ALA A 73 13.32 -3.91 18.62
CA ALA A 73 12.88 -3.72 20.00
C ALA A 73 11.35 -3.85 20.21
N PHE A 74 10.55 -3.73 19.15
CA PHE A 74 9.08 -3.84 19.21
C PHE A 74 8.57 -4.77 18.12
N PRO A 75 8.85 -6.09 18.24
CA PRO A 75 8.56 -7.08 17.21
C PRO A 75 7.07 -7.29 16.96
N GLN A 76 6.23 -6.76 17.85
CA GLN A 76 4.78 -6.82 17.74
C GLN A 76 4.21 -5.68 16.91
N ASN A 77 4.94 -4.57 16.74
CA ASN A 77 4.45 -3.41 16.00
C ASN A 77 4.68 -3.61 14.51
N CYS A 78 3.61 -3.48 13.73
CA CYS A 78 3.61 -3.87 12.33
C CYS A 78 2.91 -2.82 11.49
N ASN A 79 3.41 -2.66 10.29
CA ASN A 79 2.99 -1.61 9.38
C ASN A 79 2.60 -2.25 8.06
N ILE A 80 1.45 -1.84 7.51
CA ILE A 80 1.12 -2.06 6.10
C ILE A 80 1.88 -1.00 5.32
N TYR A 81 2.97 -1.43 4.69
CA TYR A 81 3.67 -0.58 3.73
C TYR A 81 2.83 -0.52 2.46
N LEU A 82 2.74 0.64 1.82
CA LEU A 82 2.15 0.82 0.50
C LEU A 82 3.24 1.35 -0.41
N TYR A 83 3.91 0.42 -1.08
CA TYR A 83 4.88 0.76 -2.10
C TYR A 83 4.13 1.32 -3.31
N LEU A 84 4.73 2.29 -4.00
CA LEU A 84 4.20 2.84 -5.23
C LEU A 84 5.32 2.65 -6.26
N GLU A 85 5.25 1.59 -7.06
CA GLU A 85 6.37 1.22 -7.94
C GLU A 85 6.02 1.50 -9.40
N PRO A 86 6.83 2.29 -10.12
CA PRO A 86 6.60 2.53 -11.53
C PRO A 86 6.88 1.27 -12.35
N GLU A 87 5.94 0.91 -13.24
CA GLU A 87 6.05 -0.28 -14.09
C GLU A 87 7.18 -0.13 -15.14
N ASP A 88 7.44 1.11 -15.59
CA ASP A 88 8.45 1.47 -16.60
C ASP A 88 9.46 2.53 -16.11
N ALA A 89 10.50 2.78 -16.91
CA ALA A 89 11.43 3.90 -16.69
C ALA A 89 10.69 5.25 -16.81
N PHE A 90 10.94 6.14 -15.85
CA PHE A 90 10.24 7.42 -15.71
C PHE A 90 11.23 8.54 -15.37
N ASP A 91 10.92 9.77 -15.80
CA ASP A 91 11.61 10.98 -15.37
C ASP A 91 11.41 11.18 -13.85
N PRO A 92 12.33 11.83 -13.11
CA PRO A 92 12.12 12.08 -11.68
C PRO A 92 10.78 12.78 -11.42
N ILE A 93 9.95 12.19 -10.57
CA ILE A 93 8.64 12.73 -10.18
C ILE A 93 8.52 12.78 -8.67
N GLU A 94 7.73 13.72 -8.18
CA GLU A 94 7.31 13.78 -6.78
C GLU A 94 5.82 13.49 -6.71
N VAL A 95 5.45 12.51 -5.88
CA VAL A 95 4.04 12.18 -5.62
C VAL A 95 3.75 12.48 -4.16
N GLU A 96 2.78 13.35 -3.94
CA GLU A 96 2.18 13.58 -2.63
C GLU A 96 1.12 12.50 -2.39
N CYS A 97 1.24 11.80 -1.27
CA CYS A 97 0.37 10.69 -0.89
C CYS A 97 -0.33 11.02 0.44
N ASP A 98 -1.66 11.05 0.42
CA ASP A 98 -2.49 11.12 1.62
C ASP A 98 -3.14 9.75 1.86
N TYR A 99 -2.85 9.13 3.01
CA TYR A 99 -3.38 7.81 3.38
C TYR A 99 -4.50 7.95 4.40
N ALA A 100 -5.56 7.17 4.23
CA ALA A 100 -6.65 7.11 5.19
C ALA A 100 -7.24 5.70 5.31
N MET A 101 -7.64 5.34 6.53
CA MET A 101 -8.32 4.08 6.84
C MET A 101 -9.76 4.35 7.26
N ARG A 102 -10.68 3.48 6.87
CA ARG A 102 -12.06 3.57 7.34
C ARG A 102 -12.22 2.89 8.70
N GLY A 103 -12.73 3.62 9.68
CA GLY A 103 -13.06 3.09 11.02
C GLY A 103 -14.55 2.80 11.19
N ARG A 104 -14.88 1.74 11.94
CA ARG A 104 -16.26 1.33 12.27
C ARG A 104 -17.04 2.40 13.07
N ALA A 105 -16.36 3.12 13.96
CA ALA A 105 -17.01 4.05 14.89
C ALA A 105 -17.65 5.27 14.21
N GLU A 106 -17.12 5.70 13.06
CA GLU A 106 -17.60 6.91 12.38
C GLU A 106 -18.11 6.65 10.95
N GLY A 107 -17.87 5.45 10.40
CA GLY A 107 -18.16 5.13 8.99
C GLY A 107 -17.38 5.97 7.98
N ARG A 108 -16.51 6.87 8.47
CA ARG A 108 -15.68 7.82 7.73
C ARG A 108 -14.23 7.34 7.68
N PHE A 109 -13.50 7.85 6.71
CA PHE A 109 -12.06 7.70 6.65
C PHE A 109 -11.43 8.65 7.67
N VAL A 110 -10.56 8.13 8.53
CA VAL A 110 -9.74 8.94 9.43
C VAL A 110 -8.48 9.30 8.64
N GLU A 111 -8.31 10.59 8.33
CA GLU A 111 -7.15 11.11 7.59
C GLU A 111 -5.91 11.12 8.49
N GLU A 112 -4.93 10.29 8.15
CA GLU A 112 -3.76 10.09 8.98
C GLU A 112 -2.51 10.27 8.12
N ARG A 113 -2.21 11.56 7.94
CA ARG A 113 -0.98 12.18 7.44
C ARG A 113 -0.73 12.11 5.93
N ARG A 114 -0.32 13.29 5.49
CA ARG A 114 0.31 13.61 4.22
C ARG A 114 1.78 13.24 4.21
N VAL A 115 2.22 12.53 3.18
CA VAL A 115 3.63 12.18 2.95
C VAL A 115 3.99 12.52 1.51
N ILE A 116 5.08 13.26 1.29
CA ILE A 116 5.63 13.49 -0.06
C ILE A 116 6.71 12.44 -0.30
N ILE A 117 6.57 11.68 -1.39
CA ILE A 117 7.49 10.61 -1.75
C ILE A 117 8.16 10.97 -3.08
N PRO A 118 9.49 11.18 -3.08
CA PRO A 118 10.23 11.37 -4.32
C PRO A 118 10.44 10.01 -5.00
N PHE A 119 10.04 9.90 -6.26
CA PHE A 119 10.37 8.78 -7.12
C PHE A 119 11.48 9.20 -8.07
N CYS A 120 12.60 8.50 -8.01
CA CYS A 120 13.73 8.80 -8.89
C CYS A 120 14.36 7.49 -9.38
N SER A 121 14.19 7.22 -10.67
CA SER A 121 14.65 6.01 -11.34
C SER A 121 16.17 5.82 -11.24
N SER A 122 16.93 6.91 -11.15
CA SER A 122 18.39 6.90 -11.03
C SER A 122 18.93 6.80 -9.59
N SER A 123 18.13 7.12 -8.56
CA SER A 123 18.58 7.06 -7.15
C SER A 123 18.15 5.79 -6.42
N GLY A 124 17.29 4.97 -7.02
CA GLY A 124 16.77 3.74 -6.42
C GLY A 124 15.72 3.96 -5.31
N VAL A 125 15.32 5.22 -5.06
CA VAL A 125 14.24 5.56 -4.12
C VAL A 125 12.90 5.31 -4.82
N ARG A 126 12.26 4.19 -4.49
CA ARG A 126 11.05 3.67 -5.16
C ARG A 126 9.89 3.37 -4.21
N ILE A 127 10.01 3.79 -2.96
CA ILE A 127 9.21 3.22 -1.87
C ILE A 127 8.68 4.32 -0.97
N GLY A 128 7.41 4.66 -1.20
CA GLY A 128 6.54 5.18 -0.15
C GLY A 128 6.33 4.10 0.89
N SER A 129 6.47 4.46 2.15
CA SER A 129 6.52 3.49 3.24
C SER A 129 5.87 4.15 4.45
N HIS A 130 4.55 4.10 4.53
CA HIS A 130 3.84 4.55 5.71
C HIS A 130 3.41 3.35 6.53
N GLY A 131 3.53 3.48 7.85
CA GLY A 131 2.91 2.54 8.75
C GLY A 131 1.50 2.97 9.05
N LEU A 132 0.51 2.14 8.70
CA LEU A 132 -0.89 2.35 9.08
C LEU A 132 -1.12 2.17 10.59
N TYR A 133 -0.33 2.86 11.43
CA TYR A 133 -0.17 2.75 12.89
C TYR A 133 0.67 1.57 13.37
N GLY A 134 1.53 1.85 14.36
CA GLY A 134 2.24 0.82 15.11
C GLY A 134 1.29 0.06 16.03
N PHE A 135 0.56 -0.91 15.49
CA PHE A 135 -0.26 -1.81 16.27
C PHE A 135 0.51 -3.08 16.61
N LYS A 136 0.24 -3.62 17.81
CA LYS A 136 0.50 -5.02 18.09
C LYS A 136 -0.26 -5.88 17.07
N TRP A 137 0.44 -6.64 16.24
CA TRP A 137 -0.18 -7.44 15.15
C TRP A 137 -1.34 -8.30 15.62
N SER A 138 -1.19 -8.98 16.76
CA SER A 138 -2.25 -9.82 17.31
C SER A 138 -3.52 -9.01 17.61
N SER A 139 -3.38 -7.78 18.08
CA SER A 139 -4.51 -6.88 18.34
C SER A 139 -5.07 -6.24 17.07
N PHE A 140 -4.25 -6.12 16.02
CA PHE A 140 -4.72 -5.72 14.71
C PHE A 140 -5.66 -6.77 14.13
N ILE A 141 -5.26 -8.05 14.10
CA ILE A 141 -6.05 -9.15 13.53
C ILE A 141 -7.14 -9.71 14.47
N GLU A 142 -7.46 -9.05 15.58
CA GLU A 142 -8.52 -9.50 16.49
C GLU A 142 -9.92 -9.33 15.85
N GLU A 143 -10.89 -10.15 16.26
CA GLU A 143 -12.28 -10.13 15.75
C GLU A 143 -12.96 -8.77 15.87
N ASN A 144 -12.66 -8.06 16.95
CA ASN A 144 -13.33 -6.81 17.30
C ASN A 144 -12.51 -5.57 16.95
N ASN A 145 -11.49 -5.69 16.10
CA ASN A 145 -10.68 -4.54 15.71
C ASN A 145 -11.53 -3.56 14.86
N MET A 146 -11.51 -2.29 15.24
CA MET A 146 -12.37 -1.25 14.67
C MET A 146 -12.09 -0.91 13.20
N TYR A 147 -10.94 -1.29 12.65
CA TYR A 147 -10.58 -1.02 11.25
C TYR A 147 -11.10 -2.07 10.27
N PHE A 148 -11.62 -3.21 10.78
CA PHE A 148 -12.32 -4.20 9.97
C PHE A 148 -13.83 -3.93 9.97
N VAL A 149 -14.28 -3.22 8.94
CA VAL A 149 -15.71 -2.96 8.68
C VAL A 149 -16.22 -4.07 7.77
N ASP A 150 -17.20 -4.84 8.23
CA ASP A 150 -17.72 -6.02 7.53
C ASP A 150 -16.62 -7.04 7.14
N GLY A 151 -15.61 -7.22 8.01
CA GLY A 151 -14.49 -8.12 7.78
C GLY A 151 -13.40 -7.58 6.84
N MET A 152 -13.54 -6.34 6.36
CA MET A 152 -12.64 -5.74 5.38
C MET A 152 -11.86 -4.56 5.99
N LEU A 153 -10.55 -4.55 5.78
CA LEU A 153 -9.73 -3.36 5.91
C LEU A 153 -9.91 -2.51 4.66
N GLN A 154 -10.41 -1.28 4.81
CA GLN A 154 -10.65 -0.36 3.70
C GLN A 154 -9.70 0.82 3.75
N LEU A 155 -8.89 0.97 2.69
CA LEU A 155 -7.89 2.02 2.52
C LEU A 155 -8.34 2.98 1.42
N LYS A 156 -8.12 4.27 1.66
CA LYS A 156 -8.20 5.35 0.67
C LYS A 156 -6.80 5.96 0.57
N VAL A 157 -6.28 6.04 -0.65
CA VAL A 157 -5.00 6.68 -0.94
C VAL A 157 -5.23 7.75 -1.99
N GLU A 158 -4.95 9.00 -1.65
CA GLU A 158 -4.99 10.10 -2.61
C GLU A 158 -3.57 10.40 -3.06
N LEU A 159 -3.37 10.46 -4.36
CA LEU A 159 -2.08 10.63 -4.99
C LEU A 159 -2.11 11.89 -5.85
N THR A 160 -1.19 12.82 -5.63
CA THR A 160 -1.05 14.05 -6.42
C THR A 160 0.35 14.12 -7.01
N LEU A 161 0.45 14.22 -8.33
CA LEU A 161 1.71 14.52 -8.99
C LEU A 161 2.05 16.00 -8.79
N GLN A 162 3.24 16.32 -8.26
CA GLN A 162 3.67 17.70 -7.97
C GLN A 162 4.22 18.45 -9.17
#